data_AF-A0A951F2N6-F1
#
_entry.id   AF-A0A951F2N6-F1
#
_cell.length_a   1.000
_cell.length_b   1.000
_cell.length_c   1.000
_cell.angle_alpha   90.00
_cell.angle_beta   90.00
_cell.angle_gamma   90.00
#
_symmetry.space_group_name_H-M   'P 1'
#
loop_
_entity.id
_entity.type
_entity.pdbx_description
1 polymer ?
#
loop_
_entity_poly.entity_id
_entity_poly.type
_entity_poly.pdbx_seq_one_letter_code
_entity_poly.pdbx_strand_id
1 'polypeptide(L)'
;MAAPQTPSPAPQAQDQSTSPQEHKWAGHREADPNKQVEHLTKKLKLTADQQNQILPILTGRQQQMEGIRNDSSLSPQDRRAKFQAVREDSDSRIRAVLNDDQKKAYDQMQQEMRDRRQNHQQGPNQ
;
A
#
# COMPACT_ATOMS: atom_id res chain seq x y z
N MET A 1 -52.24 11.26 53.86
CA MET A 1 -52.47 11.25 52.40
C MET A 1 -51.96 12.56 51.83
N ALA A 2 -51.41 12.53 50.61
CA ALA A 2 -50.85 13.63 49.80
C ALA A 2 -49.31 13.75 49.82
N ALA A 3 -48.79 14.03 48.62
CA ALA A 3 -47.60 13.51 47.98
C ALA A 3 -46.35 14.44 48.08
N PRO A 4 -45.15 13.90 47.80
CA PRO A 4 -43.86 14.55 48.02
C PRO A 4 -43.49 15.65 47.01
N GLN A 5 -42.55 16.48 47.48
CA GLN A 5 -41.92 17.60 46.82
C GLN A 5 -41.09 17.16 45.61
N THR A 6 -41.16 17.94 44.54
CA THR A 6 -40.46 17.80 43.27
C THR A 6 -38.93 17.91 43.41
N PRO A 7 -38.13 17.08 42.71
CA PRO A 7 -36.69 17.28 42.64
C PRO A 7 -36.31 18.30 41.56
N SER A 8 -35.40 19.21 41.91
CA SER A 8 -34.66 20.05 40.97
C SER A 8 -33.64 19.20 40.19
N PRO A 9 -33.60 19.26 38.85
CA PRO A 9 -32.53 18.60 38.09
C PRO A 9 -31.25 19.46 38.12
N ALA A 10 -30.17 18.88 38.64
CA ALA A 10 -28.82 19.39 38.44
C ALA A 10 -28.46 19.36 36.94
N PRO A 11 -27.61 20.28 36.44
CA PRO A 11 -27.14 20.21 35.06
C PRO A 11 -26.29 18.95 34.90
N GLN A 12 -26.79 18.00 34.10
CA GLN A 12 -26.03 16.83 33.68
C GLN A 12 -24.80 17.31 32.92
N ALA A 13 -23.64 17.15 33.58
CA ALA A 13 -22.35 17.18 32.95
C ALA A 13 -22.37 16.24 31.74
N GLN A 14 -21.83 16.77 30.65
CA GLN A 14 -21.87 16.20 29.32
C GLN A 14 -21.38 14.76 29.34
N ASP A 15 -22.25 13.89 28.84
CA ASP A 15 -21.97 12.57 28.33
C ASP A 15 -20.76 12.66 27.39
N GLN A 16 -19.57 12.41 27.93
CA GLN A 16 -18.41 12.00 27.13
C GLN A 16 -18.61 10.53 26.83
N SER A 17 -19.51 10.25 25.90
CA SER A 17 -19.45 9.08 25.06
C SER A 17 -18.09 9.11 24.36
N THR A 18 -17.12 8.46 24.99
CA THR A 18 -15.83 8.09 24.39
C THR A 18 -16.11 7.05 23.31
N SER A 19 -16.72 7.51 22.21
CA SER A 19 -16.63 6.83 20.94
C SER A 19 -15.14 6.66 20.68
N PRO A 20 -14.61 5.43 20.52
CA PRO A 20 -13.24 5.27 20.11
C PRO A 20 -13.13 6.02 18.78
N GLN A 21 -12.43 7.16 18.82
CA GLN A 21 -11.99 7.86 17.64
C GLN A 21 -11.11 6.87 16.92
N GLU A 22 -11.76 6.11 16.05
CA GLU A 22 -11.23 5.39 14.94
C GLU A 22 -10.39 6.42 14.20
N HIS A 23 -9.12 6.52 14.61
CA HIS A 23 -8.07 7.02 13.75
C HIS A 23 -8.07 6.06 12.57
N LYS A 24 -8.99 6.30 11.64
CA LYS A 24 -8.89 5.89 10.25
C LYS A 24 -7.64 6.60 9.75
N TRP A 25 -6.49 6.00 10.04
CA TRP A 25 -5.28 6.17 9.27
C TRP A 25 -5.70 5.87 7.84
N ALA A 26 -6.09 6.91 7.12
CA ALA A 26 -6.50 6.84 5.74
C ALA A 26 -5.38 6.16 4.96
N GLY A 27 -5.65 4.97 4.46
CA GLY A 27 -4.82 4.33 3.46
C GLY A 27 -3.94 3.18 3.94
N HIS A 28 -4.53 2.12 4.48
CA HIS A 28 -4.19 0.81 3.92
C HIS A 28 -4.71 0.78 2.47
N ARG A 29 -4.08 1.53 1.56
CA ARG A 29 -4.21 1.22 0.14
C ARG A 29 -3.45 -0.07 -0.03
N GLU A 30 -4.14 -1.19 0.14
CA GLU A 30 -3.74 -2.43 -0.51
C GLU A 30 -3.33 -2.07 -1.93
N ALA A 31 -2.13 -2.49 -2.31
CA ALA A 31 -1.59 -2.22 -3.63
C ALA A 31 -2.41 -3.04 -4.61
N ASP A 32 -3.52 -2.46 -5.07
CA ASP A 32 -4.46 -3.14 -5.96
C ASP A 32 -3.74 -3.49 -7.29
N PRO A 33 -3.70 -4.78 -7.67
CA PRO A 33 -2.93 -5.23 -8.81
C PRO A 33 -3.49 -4.65 -10.12
N ASN A 34 -4.81 -4.44 -10.22
CA ASN A 34 -5.41 -3.79 -11.39
C ASN A 34 -4.94 -2.34 -11.50
N LYS A 35 -4.95 -1.58 -10.39
CA LYS A 35 -4.44 -0.19 -10.38
C LYS A 35 -2.96 -0.12 -10.77
N GLN A 36 -2.18 -1.13 -10.39
CA GLN A 36 -0.78 -1.22 -10.80
C GLN A 36 -0.63 -1.50 -12.29
N VAL A 37 -1.41 -2.43 -12.85
CA VAL A 37 -1.48 -2.64 -14.31
C VAL A 37 -1.86 -1.34 -15.00
N GLU A 38 -2.94 -0.68 -14.60
CA GLU A 38 -3.41 0.58 -15.21
C GLU A 38 -2.31 1.66 -15.23
N HIS A 39 -1.55 1.78 -14.15
CA HIS A 39 -0.45 2.74 -14.09
C HIS A 39 0.70 2.37 -15.03
N LEU A 40 1.07 1.09 -15.09
CA LEU A 40 2.08 0.60 -16.04
C LEU A 40 1.59 0.78 -17.48
N THR A 41 0.32 0.53 -17.76
CA THR A 41 -0.31 0.77 -19.08
C THR A 41 -0.20 2.21 -19.49
N LYS A 42 -0.50 3.16 -18.60
CA LYS A 42 -0.39 4.60 -18.92
C LYS A 42 1.04 5.04 -19.20
N LYS A 43 2.02 4.48 -18.49
CA LYS A 43 3.44 4.87 -18.64
C LYS A 43 4.16 4.17 -19.79
N LEU A 44 3.88 2.89 -19.99
CA LEU A 44 4.57 2.03 -20.96
C LEU A 44 3.73 1.77 -22.21
N LYS A 45 2.49 2.29 -22.27
CA LYS A 45 1.53 2.03 -23.35
C LYS A 45 1.34 0.52 -23.59
N LEU A 46 1.07 -0.22 -22.51
CA LEU A 46 0.88 -1.68 -22.58
C LEU A 46 -0.33 -2.05 -23.46
N THR A 47 -0.21 -3.12 -24.22
CA THR A 47 -1.33 -3.69 -24.98
C THR A 47 -2.26 -4.49 -24.07
N ALA A 48 -3.47 -4.82 -24.53
CA ALA A 48 -4.41 -5.63 -23.76
C ALA A 48 -3.86 -7.03 -23.42
N ASP A 49 -3.09 -7.63 -24.33
CA ASP A 49 -2.42 -8.91 -24.13
C ASP A 49 -1.37 -8.83 -23.00
N GLN A 50 -0.49 -7.82 -23.07
CA GLN A 50 0.52 -7.58 -22.04
C GLN A 50 -0.12 -7.33 -20.66
N GLN A 51 -1.23 -6.58 -20.60
CA GLN A 51 -1.97 -6.35 -19.36
C GLN A 51 -2.51 -7.65 -18.76
N ASN A 52 -3.11 -8.52 -19.58
CA ASN A 52 -3.60 -9.83 -19.15
C ASN A 52 -2.48 -10.76 -18.67
N GLN A 53 -1.27 -10.64 -19.22
CA GLN A 53 -0.11 -11.39 -18.74
C GLN A 53 0.49 -10.81 -17.45
N ILE A 54 0.48 -9.48 -17.29
CA ILE A 54 1.07 -8.77 -16.14
C ILE A 54 0.18 -8.85 -14.90
N LEU A 55 -1.15 -8.81 -15.07
CA LEU A 55 -2.11 -8.86 -13.97
C LEU A 55 -1.89 -10.05 -13.01
N PRO A 56 -1.83 -11.32 -13.45
CA PRO A 56 -1.60 -12.45 -12.54
C PRO A 56 -0.20 -12.41 -11.88
N ILE A 57 0.81 -11.83 -12.53
CA ILE A 57 2.14 -11.63 -11.92
C ILE A 57 2.02 -10.66 -10.74
N LEU A 58 1.32 -9.55 -10.93
CA LEU A 58 1.11 -8.55 -9.88
C LEU A 58 0.22 -9.05 -8.74
N THR A 59 -0.83 -9.81 -9.06
CA THR A 59 -1.69 -10.46 -8.05
C THR A 59 -0.89 -11.46 -7.22
N GLY A 60 -0.13 -12.35 -7.84
CA GLY A 60 0.70 -13.32 -7.13
C GLY A 60 1.74 -12.63 -6.24
N ARG A 61 2.37 -11.57 -6.76
CA ARG A 61 3.27 -10.70 -5.99
C ARG A 61 2.60 -10.14 -4.75
N GLN A 62 1.40 -9.58 -4.89
CA GLN A 62 0.65 -8.98 -3.79
C GLN A 62 0.40 -10.04 -2.70
N GLN A 63 -0.12 -11.21 -3.08
CA GLN A 63 -0.39 -12.29 -2.13
C GLN A 63 0.87 -12.75 -1.39
N GLN A 64 2.01 -12.89 -2.10
CA GLN A 64 3.28 -13.22 -1.46
C GLN A 64 3.74 -12.13 -0.49
N MET A 65 3.59 -10.86 -0.89
CA MET A 65 3.91 -9.72 -0.02
C MET A 65 3.04 -9.70 1.24
N GLU A 66 1.75 -9.97 1.12
CA GLU A 66 0.83 -10.06 2.26
C GLU A 66 1.20 -11.22 3.19
N GLY A 67 1.56 -12.38 2.64
CA GLY A 67 2.08 -13.50 3.41
C GLY A 67 3.33 -13.11 4.20
N ILE A 68 4.33 -12.52 3.55
CA ILE A 68 5.56 -12.04 4.21
C ILE A 68 5.27 -10.96 5.27
N ARG A 69 4.27 -10.10 5.02
CA ARG A 69 3.88 -9.04 5.96
C ARG A 69 3.23 -9.60 7.23
N ASN A 70 2.39 -10.61 7.08
CA ASN A 70 1.68 -11.27 8.18
C ASN A 70 2.55 -12.31 8.90
N ASP A 71 3.67 -12.74 8.31
CA ASP A 71 4.60 -13.69 8.92
C ASP A 71 5.40 -13.03 10.05
N SER A 72 4.87 -13.13 11.27
CA SER A 72 5.48 -12.61 12.50
C SER A 72 6.71 -13.39 12.97
N SER A 73 7.03 -14.52 12.34
CA SER A 73 8.22 -15.33 12.68
C SER A 73 9.48 -14.78 12.01
N LEU A 74 9.35 -13.92 11.00
CA LEU A 74 10.47 -13.33 10.28
C LEU A 74 11.00 -12.08 10.98
N SER A 75 12.33 -12.02 11.13
CA SER A 75 13.01 -10.78 11.52
C SER A 75 12.77 -9.67 10.48
N PRO A 76 12.82 -8.39 10.87
CA PRO A 76 12.63 -7.27 9.96
C PRO A 76 13.58 -7.30 8.75
N GLN A 77 14.82 -7.75 8.95
CA GLN A 77 15.82 -7.88 7.90
C GLN A 77 15.45 -8.98 6.89
N ASP A 78 15.11 -10.18 7.35
CA ASP A 78 14.63 -11.28 6.52
C ASP A 78 13.36 -10.91 5.77
N ARG A 79 12.42 -10.27 6.46
CA ARG A 79 11.18 -9.78 5.85
C ARG A 79 11.50 -8.84 4.69
N ARG A 80 12.40 -7.88 4.90
CA ARG A 80 12.86 -6.95 3.86
C ARG A 80 13.60 -7.65 2.71
N ALA A 81 14.42 -8.66 3.00
CA ALA A 81 15.11 -9.45 1.97
C ALA A 81 14.09 -10.22 1.11
N LYS A 82 13.11 -10.90 1.74
CA LYS A 82 12.04 -11.60 1.03
C LYS A 82 11.17 -10.65 0.19
N PHE A 83 10.83 -9.48 0.72
CA PHE A 83 10.12 -8.46 -0.05
C PHE A 83 10.89 -8.00 -1.29
N GLN A 84 12.21 -7.85 -1.18
CA GLN A 84 13.05 -7.49 -2.33
C GLN A 84 13.07 -8.63 -3.36
N ALA A 85 13.31 -9.87 -2.94
CA ALA A 85 13.31 -11.03 -3.83
C ALA A 85 11.98 -11.17 -4.60
N VAL A 86 10.83 -11.05 -3.91
CA VAL A 86 9.50 -11.10 -4.54
C VAL A 86 9.30 -9.94 -5.52
N ARG A 87 9.82 -8.73 -5.21
CA ARG A 87 9.78 -7.60 -6.14
C ARG A 87 10.61 -7.87 -7.39
N GLU A 88 11.84 -8.35 -7.23
CA GLU A 88 12.77 -8.60 -8.33
C GLU A 88 12.28 -9.73 -9.24
N ASP A 89 11.74 -10.81 -8.68
CA ASP A 89 11.12 -11.89 -9.46
C ASP A 89 9.98 -11.34 -10.33
N SER A 90 9.06 -10.60 -9.72
CA SER A 90 7.93 -10.05 -10.45
C SER A 90 8.35 -9.00 -11.48
N ASP A 91 9.34 -8.17 -11.16
CA ASP A 91 9.92 -7.18 -12.08
C ASP A 91 10.51 -7.87 -13.32
N SER A 92 11.29 -8.94 -13.12
CA SER A 92 11.84 -9.77 -14.20
C SER A 92 10.76 -10.36 -15.09
N ARG A 93 9.70 -10.94 -14.48
CA ARG A 93 8.56 -11.52 -15.22
C ARG A 93 7.78 -10.46 -15.99
N ILE A 94 7.58 -9.27 -15.42
CA ILE A 94 6.95 -8.15 -16.13
C ILE A 94 7.84 -7.74 -17.30
N ARG A 95 9.14 -7.55 -17.10
CA ARG A 95 10.09 -7.19 -18.17
C ARG A 95 10.10 -8.20 -19.30
N ALA A 96 9.92 -9.50 -19.02
CA ALA A 96 9.85 -10.53 -20.06
C ALA A 96 8.65 -10.35 -21.01
N VAL A 97 7.55 -9.75 -20.53
CA VAL A 97 6.34 -9.43 -21.30
C VAL A 97 6.48 -8.10 -22.08
N LEU A 98 7.41 -7.23 -21.65
CA LEU A 98 7.64 -5.93 -22.26
C LEU A 98 8.54 -6.00 -23.49
N ASN A 99 8.33 -5.06 -24.41
CA ASN A 99 9.17 -4.86 -25.59
C ASN A 99 10.43 -4.06 -25.19
N ASP A 100 11.47 -4.03 -26.03
CA ASP A 100 12.71 -3.28 -25.74
C ASP A 100 12.50 -1.80 -25.43
N ASP A 101 11.60 -1.12 -26.15
CA ASP A 101 11.25 0.28 -25.89
C ASP A 101 10.61 0.47 -24.50
N GLN A 102 9.63 -0.39 -24.17
CA GLN A 102 8.93 -0.35 -22.88
C GLN A 102 9.85 -0.72 -21.72
N LYS A 103 10.80 -1.65 -21.93
CA LYS A 103 11.83 -2.00 -20.93
C LYS A 103 12.70 -0.80 -20.57
N LYS A 104 13.08 0.02 -21.56
CA LYS A 104 13.85 1.26 -21.30
C LYS A 104 13.06 2.26 -20.48
N ALA A 105 11.79 2.50 -20.85
CA ALA A 105 10.91 3.39 -20.08
C ALA A 105 10.67 2.89 -18.65
N TYR A 106 10.56 1.57 -18.49
CA TYR A 106 10.41 0.94 -17.18
C TYR A 106 11.67 1.09 -16.30
N ASP A 107 12.85 0.89 -16.88
CA ASP A 107 14.13 1.03 -16.17
C ASP A 107 14.37 2.49 -15.73
N GLN A 108 14.11 3.45 -16.62
CA GLN A 108 14.13 4.89 -16.30
C GLN A 108 13.20 5.22 -15.14
N MET A 109 11.98 4.69 -15.14
CA MET A 109 11.03 4.89 -14.05
C MET A 109 11.55 4.30 -12.73
N GLN A 110 12.15 3.11 -12.75
CA GLN A 110 12.74 2.48 -11.56
C GLN A 110 13.91 3.30 -11.03
N GLN A 111 14.77 3.82 -11.91
CA GLN A 111 15.88 4.67 -11.56
C GLN A 111 15.41 5.98 -10.92
N GLU A 112 14.40 6.63 -11.49
CA GLU A 112 13.81 7.85 -10.93
C GLU A 112 13.18 7.59 -9.55
N MET A 113 12.52 6.44 -9.36
CA MET A 113 12.01 6.07 -8.03
C MET A 113 13.12 5.84 -7.00
N ARG A 114 14.25 5.25 -7.41
CA ARG A 114 15.43 5.06 -6.55
C ARG A 114 16.09 6.39 -6.21
N ASP A 115 16.19 7.29 -7.18
CA ASP A 115 16.72 8.64 -6.99
C ASP A 115 15.86 9.45 -6.02
N ARG A 116 14.54 9.50 -6.27
CA ARG A 116 13.58 10.16 -5.36
C ARG A 116 13.65 9.61 -3.95
N ARG A 117 13.84 8.29 -3.77
CA ARG A 117 14.02 7.67 -2.45
C ARG A 117 15.32 8.09 -1.78
N GLN A 118 16.43 8.13 -2.52
CA GLN A 118 17.71 8.61 -2.01
C GLN A 118 17.64 10.09 -1.63
N ASN A 119 16.94 10.90 -2.42
CA ASN A 119 16.75 12.32 -2.12
C ASN A 119 15.81 12.53 -0.91
N HIS A 120 14.76 11.72 -0.75
CA HIS A 120 13.92 11.73 0.46
C HIS A 120 14.62 11.23 1.72
N GLN A 121 15.61 10.35 1.58
CA GLN A 121 16.44 9.89 2.70
C GLN A 121 17.49 10.94 3.12
N GLN A 122 17.66 12.00 2.32
CA GLN A 122 18.56 13.13 2.55
C GLN A 122 17.81 14.47 2.81
N GLY A 123 16.47 14.44 2.95
CA GLY A 123 15.66 15.61 3.32
C GLY A 123 15.69 15.91 4.82
N PRO A 124 15.69 17.18 5.25
CA PRO A 124 16.38 17.64 6.45
C PRO A 124 15.72 17.20 7.74
N ASN A 125 16.55 16.75 8.68
CA ASN A 125 16.29 16.93 10.10
C ASN A 125 16.25 18.44 10.39
N GLN A 126 15.07 19.06 10.33
CA GLN A 126 14.71 20.32 10.99
C GLN A 126 13.25 20.29 11.42
#